data_AF-A0AAW4CHG5-F1
#
_entry.id   AF-A0AAW4CHG5-F1
#
_cell.length_a   1.000
_cell.length_b   1.000
_cell.length_c   1.000
_cell.angle_alpha   90.00
_cell.angle_beta   90.00
_cell.angle_gamma   90.00
#
_symmetry.space_group_name_H-M   'P 1'
#
loop_
_entity.id
_entity.type
_entity.pdbx_description
1 polymer ?
#
loop_
_entity_poly.entity_id
_entity_poly.type
_entity_poly.pdbx_seq_one_letter_code
_entity_poly.pdbx_strand_id
1 'polypeptide(L)'
;MNIKIKFSVLSLFTMLSFSSSASSSDYAGTAHVIKGEAEVNVSTLFTCKNGRSRPSPVGIKKYDNIEYLVPAKVQYEQKNFATDLYNECSKVTPKSLSEVNLSSVPIIEVDKDGEVITGYIFADNYFELFINGKLIAVDPIPFTPFNSNIVKFKVKKPYDIAIKVVDWEENSGLGSEDNRGKRFHPGDGGFIASFSDGTKTNSKWSAQTFYTSPVYDLKCAKEIGDQRLTTKCSTNGADKYIETYSLHWDIPVNWKLNESYLSWPNSVEFTEDEIGVNNKKAYMNFQEQFSGSGASFIWSSNLVLDNLVLFRYRVK
;
A
#
# COMPACT_ATOMS: atom_id res chain seq x y z
N MET A 1 -70.01 30.86 29.49
CA MET A 1 -69.09 29.91 30.15
C MET A 1 -67.74 30.05 29.45
N ASN A 2 -66.80 30.75 30.08
CA ASN A 2 -65.52 31.16 29.48
C ASN A 2 -64.55 29.97 29.40
N ILE A 3 -64.18 29.55 28.19
CA ILE A 3 -63.11 28.58 27.95
C ILE A 3 -61.81 29.35 27.74
N LYS A 4 -60.96 29.37 28.77
CA LYS A 4 -59.59 29.90 28.69
C LYS A 4 -58.72 28.91 27.91
N ILE A 5 -58.23 29.31 26.74
CA ILE A 5 -57.19 28.60 25.99
C ILE A 5 -55.84 28.94 26.63
N LYS A 6 -55.17 27.96 27.25
CA LYS A 6 -53.79 28.09 27.73
C LYS A 6 -52.84 27.87 26.56
N PHE A 7 -52.15 28.93 26.13
CA PHE A 7 -50.95 28.81 25.30
C PHE A 7 -49.79 28.35 26.18
N SER A 8 -49.28 27.15 25.93
CA SER A 8 -48.00 26.68 26.46
C SER A 8 -46.91 27.14 25.48
N VAL A 9 -46.04 28.04 25.94
CA VAL A 9 -44.84 28.44 25.20
C VAL A 9 -43.81 27.33 25.41
N LEU A 10 -43.60 26.50 24.38
CA LEU A 10 -42.56 25.48 24.37
C LEU A 10 -41.23 26.17 24.03
N SER A 11 -40.40 26.41 25.05
CA SER A 11 -39.07 26.98 24.88
C SER A 11 -38.17 25.95 24.20
N LEU A 12 -37.83 26.18 22.94
CA LEU A 12 -36.94 25.31 22.15
C LEU A 12 -35.49 25.61 22.58
N PHE A 13 -34.95 24.81 23.50
CA PHE A 13 -33.52 24.81 23.82
C PHE A 13 -32.77 24.07 22.71
N THR A 14 -32.21 24.80 21.76
CA THR A 14 -31.18 24.28 20.85
C THR A 14 -29.91 24.02 21.67
N MET A 15 -29.71 22.78 22.12
CA MET A 15 -28.39 22.35 22.56
C MET A 15 -27.45 22.35 21.36
N LEU A 16 -26.58 23.37 21.27
CA LEU A 16 -25.35 23.23 20.50
C LEU A 16 -24.48 22.20 21.21
N SER A 17 -24.55 20.95 20.76
CA SER A 17 -23.56 19.94 21.07
C SER A 17 -22.26 20.31 20.37
N PHE A 18 -21.37 21.00 21.07
CA PHE A 18 -19.96 21.05 20.70
C PHE A 18 -19.38 19.65 20.90
N SER A 19 -19.25 18.89 19.82
CA SER A 19 -18.38 17.73 19.80
C SER A 19 -16.95 18.22 19.98
N SER A 20 -16.41 18.14 21.19
CA SER A 20 -14.98 18.32 21.41
C SER A 20 -14.27 17.16 20.72
N SER A 21 -13.69 17.40 19.54
CA SER A 21 -12.65 16.52 19.02
C SER A 21 -11.52 16.54 20.05
N ALA A 22 -11.36 15.44 20.80
CA ALA A 22 -10.19 15.27 21.65
C ALA A 22 -8.98 15.18 20.71
N SER A 23 -8.27 16.30 20.52
CA SER A 23 -6.96 16.28 19.89
C SER A 23 -6.10 15.32 20.72
N SER A 24 -5.69 14.18 20.16
CA SER A 24 -4.75 13.30 20.86
C SER A 24 -3.40 14.04 20.93
N SER A 25 -3.18 14.74 22.04
CA SER A 25 -2.07 15.66 22.27
C SER A 25 -0.69 15.01 22.31
N ASP A 26 -0.61 13.69 22.09
CA ASP A 26 0.58 12.90 22.34
C ASP A 26 1.45 12.68 21.09
N TYR A 27 0.91 12.94 19.89
CA TYR A 27 1.68 12.93 18.65
C TYR A 27 1.98 14.35 18.18
N ALA A 28 3.26 14.69 18.01
CA ALA A 28 3.71 16.03 17.60
C ALA A 28 4.08 16.15 16.10
N GLY A 29 3.86 15.09 15.31
CA GLY A 29 4.15 15.08 13.87
C GLY A 29 3.04 15.72 13.04
N THR A 30 3.19 15.65 11.71
CA THR A 30 2.27 16.25 10.74
C THR A 30 1.12 15.33 10.33
N ALA A 31 1.15 14.06 10.74
CA ALA A 31 0.10 13.10 10.42
C ALA A 31 -1.26 13.46 11.03
N HIS A 32 -2.32 13.18 10.30
CA HIS A 32 -3.67 13.10 10.85
C HIS A 32 -3.81 11.79 11.64
N VAL A 33 -4.00 11.94 12.95
CA VAL A 33 -4.15 10.81 13.87
C VAL A 33 -5.61 10.40 13.94
N ILE A 34 -5.91 9.16 13.56
CA ILE A 34 -7.27 8.61 13.60
C ILE A 34 -7.28 7.34 14.45
N LYS A 35 -8.20 7.29 15.41
CA LYS A 35 -8.40 6.18 16.33
C LYS A 35 -9.40 5.17 15.78
N GLY A 36 -9.23 3.89 16.09
CA GLY A 36 -10.27 2.88 15.84
C GLY A 36 -10.20 2.22 14.47
N GLU A 37 -11.14 1.32 14.20
CA GLU A 37 -11.33 0.66 12.90
C GLU A 37 -11.92 1.62 11.86
N ALA A 38 -11.89 1.21 10.59
CA ALA A 38 -12.52 1.95 9.50
C ALA A 38 -14.00 1.56 9.30
N GLU A 39 -14.79 2.46 8.73
CA GLU A 39 -16.11 2.12 8.20
C GLU A 39 -15.92 1.34 6.89
N VAL A 40 -16.19 0.04 6.90
CA VAL A 40 -15.95 -0.84 5.74
C VAL A 40 -17.05 -0.67 4.70
N ASN A 41 -16.71 -0.04 3.58
CA ASN A 41 -17.63 0.14 2.45
C ASN A 41 -17.50 -0.96 1.39
N VAL A 42 -16.31 -1.54 1.26
CA VAL A 42 -16.05 -2.70 0.39
C VAL A 42 -15.47 -3.81 1.25
N SER A 43 -16.18 -4.93 1.38
CA SER A 43 -15.74 -6.05 2.21
C SER A 43 -14.60 -6.84 1.59
N THR A 44 -14.51 -6.87 0.25
CA THR A 44 -13.37 -7.45 -0.49
C THR A 44 -13.32 -6.93 -1.91
N LEU A 45 -12.14 -6.55 -2.39
CA LEU A 45 -11.91 -6.21 -3.80
C LEU A 45 -11.73 -7.45 -4.69
N PHE A 46 -11.33 -8.58 -4.10
CA PHE A 46 -10.83 -9.71 -4.86
C PHE A 46 -11.27 -11.04 -4.25
N THR A 47 -11.75 -11.94 -5.09
CA THR A 47 -12.00 -13.34 -4.73
C THR A 47 -11.31 -14.26 -5.72
N CYS A 48 -10.44 -15.13 -5.19
CA CYS A 48 -9.73 -16.13 -5.99
C CYS A 48 -10.70 -17.16 -6.57
N LYS A 49 -10.88 -17.20 -7.89
CA LYS A 49 -11.79 -18.16 -8.55
C LYS A 49 -11.32 -19.62 -8.42
N ASN A 50 -10.01 -19.85 -8.32
CA ASN A 50 -9.39 -21.17 -8.37
C ASN A 50 -8.62 -21.52 -7.09
N GLY A 51 -8.98 -20.92 -5.94
CA GLY A 51 -8.24 -21.11 -4.70
C GLY A 51 -8.85 -20.36 -3.54
N ARG A 52 -8.04 -20.09 -2.52
CA ARG A 52 -8.43 -19.24 -1.39
C ARG A 52 -7.73 -17.90 -1.52
N SER A 53 -8.49 -16.82 -1.33
CA SER A 53 -7.96 -15.49 -1.06
C SER A 53 -8.43 -15.05 0.31
N ARG A 54 -7.60 -14.29 0.99
CA ARG A 54 -8.03 -13.58 2.20
C ARG A 54 -8.86 -12.36 1.81
N PRO A 55 -9.77 -11.89 2.70
CA PRO A 55 -10.51 -10.66 2.46
C PRO A 55 -9.56 -9.49 2.22
N SER A 56 -9.91 -8.65 1.24
CA SER A 56 -9.19 -7.44 0.88
C SER A 56 -10.11 -6.22 1.02
N PRO A 57 -10.54 -5.89 2.24
CA PRO A 57 -11.48 -4.82 2.46
C PRO A 57 -10.88 -3.45 2.12
N VAL A 58 -11.76 -2.51 1.80
CA VAL A 58 -11.45 -1.09 1.74
C VAL A 58 -12.45 -0.35 2.61
N GLY A 59 -11.92 0.31 3.64
CA GLY A 59 -12.69 1.11 4.58
C GLY A 59 -12.44 2.60 4.41
N ILE A 60 -13.24 3.40 5.11
CA ILE A 60 -13.08 4.85 5.22
C ILE A 60 -12.76 5.21 6.66
N LYS A 61 -11.68 5.99 6.84
CA LYS A 61 -11.40 6.73 8.07
C LYS A 61 -11.59 8.22 7.82
N LYS A 62 -12.07 8.94 8.85
CA LYS A 62 -12.37 10.37 8.76
C LYS A 62 -11.53 11.14 9.77
N TYR A 63 -10.94 12.25 9.32
CA TYR A 63 -10.29 13.24 10.16
C TYR A 63 -10.81 14.61 9.73
N ASP A 64 -11.56 15.28 10.62
CA ASP A 64 -12.34 16.47 10.29
C ASP A 64 -13.21 16.27 9.03
N ASN A 65 -12.89 16.97 7.93
CA ASN A 65 -13.59 16.88 6.64
C ASN A 65 -12.81 16.07 5.58
N ILE A 66 -11.74 15.38 5.97
CA ILE A 66 -10.89 14.59 5.09
C ILE A 66 -11.21 13.11 5.26
N GLU A 67 -11.39 12.40 4.14
CA GLU A 67 -11.61 10.96 4.09
C GLU A 67 -10.36 10.23 3.58
N TYR A 68 -9.93 9.21 4.32
CA TYR A 68 -8.87 8.29 3.94
C TYR A 68 -9.46 6.92 3.61
N LEU A 69 -9.25 6.47 2.37
CA LEU A 69 -9.50 5.07 2.00
C LEU A 69 -8.34 4.23 2.51
N VAL A 70 -8.64 3.21 3.32
CA VAL A 70 -7.65 2.34 3.95
C VAL A 70 -7.79 0.90 3.45
N PRO A 71 -6.67 0.21 3.13
CA PRO A 71 -5.29 0.69 3.34
C PRO A 71 -4.84 1.75 2.32
N ALA A 72 -5.49 1.85 1.16
CA ALA A 72 -5.23 2.93 0.20
C ALA A 72 -6.38 3.19 -0.78
N LYS A 73 -6.42 4.39 -1.36
CA LYS A 73 -7.14 4.66 -2.60
C LYS A 73 -6.39 4.05 -3.79
N VAL A 74 -7.01 3.07 -4.45
CA VAL A 74 -6.40 2.29 -5.55
C VAL A 74 -7.14 2.43 -6.89
N GLN A 75 -6.46 2.11 -7.99
CA GLN A 75 -6.95 2.06 -9.37
C GLN A 75 -7.23 0.61 -9.82
N TYR A 76 -7.88 -0.14 -8.93
CA TYR A 76 -8.14 -1.57 -9.09
C TYR A 76 -9.23 -1.83 -10.13
N GLU A 77 -8.85 -1.82 -11.40
CA GLU A 77 -9.70 -2.13 -12.54
C GLU A 77 -9.01 -3.19 -13.40
N GLN A 78 -9.76 -4.23 -13.82
CA GLN A 78 -9.21 -5.37 -14.54
C GLN A 78 -8.42 -5.00 -15.81
N LYS A 79 -8.82 -3.92 -16.50
CA LYS A 79 -8.15 -3.43 -17.71
C LYS A 79 -6.72 -2.93 -17.46
N ASN A 80 -6.39 -2.63 -16.21
CA ASN A 80 -5.08 -2.13 -15.77
C ASN A 80 -4.18 -3.24 -15.20
N PHE A 81 -4.67 -4.48 -15.08
CA PHE A 81 -3.91 -5.52 -14.40
C PHE A 81 -2.64 -5.89 -15.16
N ALA A 82 -1.56 -6.07 -14.39
CA ALA A 82 -0.30 -6.59 -14.90
C ALA A 82 -0.50 -8.01 -15.46
N THR A 83 0.37 -8.42 -16.40
CA THR A 83 0.36 -9.82 -16.84
C THR A 83 0.91 -10.71 -15.74
N ASP A 84 0.24 -11.82 -15.46
CA ASP A 84 0.71 -12.80 -14.48
C ASP A 84 2.03 -13.43 -14.95
N LEU A 85 3.08 -13.32 -14.13
CA LEU A 85 4.22 -14.24 -14.17
C LEU A 85 3.85 -15.53 -13.45
N TYR A 86 3.22 -15.39 -12.29
CA TYR A 86 2.65 -16.47 -11.50
C TYR A 86 1.42 -15.96 -10.76
N ASN A 87 0.31 -16.67 -10.90
CA ASN A 87 -0.94 -16.40 -10.20
C ASN A 87 -1.81 -17.67 -10.21
N GLU A 88 -1.98 -18.29 -9.04
CA GLU A 88 -2.77 -19.50 -8.92
C GLU A 88 -4.27 -19.26 -9.17
N CYS A 89 -4.76 -18.04 -8.90
CA CYS A 89 -6.15 -17.69 -9.12
C CYS A 89 -6.53 -17.62 -10.59
N SER A 90 -5.58 -17.31 -11.48
CA SER A 90 -5.74 -17.35 -12.94
C SER A 90 -5.21 -18.66 -13.57
N LYS A 91 -4.69 -19.59 -12.76
CA LYS A 91 -4.01 -20.84 -13.18
C LYS A 91 -2.73 -20.62 -14.00
N VAL A 92 -2.13 -19.42 -13.92
CA VAL A 92 -0.80 -19.17 -14.47
C VAL A 92 0.22 -19.61 -13.43
N THR A 93 0.68 -20.86 -13.52
CA THR A 93 1.63 -21.41 -12.53
C THR A 93 2.88 -22.02 -13.16
N PRO A 94 3.66 -21.25 -13.95
CA PRO A 94 4.90 -21.76 -14.52
C PRO A 94 5.93 -22.04 -13.42
N LYS A 95 6.79 -23.03 -13.66
CA LYS A 95 7.85 -23.45 -12.74
C LYS A 95 9.11 -22.61 -12.84
N SER A 96 9.28 -21.92 -13.96
CA SER A 96 10.43 -21.05 -14.24
C SER A 96 10.11 -20.13 -15.41
N LEU A 97 10.98 -19.14 -15.67
CA LEU A 97 10.81 -18.20 -16.78
C LEU A 97 10.76 -18.89 -18.16
N SER A 98 11.37 -20.08 -18.33
CA SER A 98 11.38 -20.79 -19.61
C SER A 98 9.99 -21.27 -20.06
N GLU A 99 9.04 -21.40 -19.13
CA GLU A 99 7.66 -21.79 -19.43
C GLU A 99 6.76 -20.57 -19.75
N VAL A 100 7.30 -19.35 -19.66
CA VAL A 100 6.55 -18.11 -19.79
C VAL A 100 6.65 -17.57 -21.22
N ASN A 101 5.50 -17.36 -21.87
CA ASN A 101 5.47 -16.72 -23.18
C ASN A 101 5.61 -15.19 -23.06
N LEU A 102 6.84 -14.68 -23.05
CA LEU A 102 7.08 -13.24 -22.98
C LEU A 102 6.52 -12.46 -24.19
N SER A 103 6.30 -13.11 -25.33
CA SER A 103 5.78 -12.43 -26.53
C SER A 103 4.31 -12.03 -26.42
N SER A 104 3.54 -12.66 -25.52
CA SER A 104 2.13 -12.33 -25.31
C SER A 104 1.91 -11.19 -24.31
N VAL A 105 2.96 -10.71 -23.64
CA VAL A 105 2.86 -9.59 -22.70
C VAL A 105 2.60 -8.29 -23.49
N PRO A 106 1.48 -7.58 -23.26
CA PRO A 106 1.16 -6.35 -23.97
C PRO A 106 2.18 -5.25 -23.67
N ILE A 107 2.48 -4.43 -24.69
CA ILE A 107 3.39 -3.29 -24.56
C ILE A 107 2.57 -2.01 -24.43
N ILE A 108 2.76 -1.28 -23.34
CA ILE A 108 2.15 0.04 -23.14
C ILE A 108 3.11 1.10 -23.68
N GLU A 109 2.69 1.80 -24.74
CA GLU A 109 3.49 2.88 -25.32
C GLU A 109 3.44 4.13 -24.43
N VAL A 110 4.56 4.52 -23.83
CA VAL A 110 4.74 5.82 -23.14
C VAL A 110 5.31 6.83 -24.14
N ASP A 111 6.40 6.46 -24.81
CA ASP A 111 7.06 7.26 -25.86
C ASP A 111 7.17 6.46 -27.16
N LYS A 112 6.72 7.07 -28.27
CA LYS A 112 6.70 6.42 -29.59
C LYS A 112 8.09 6.05 -30.11
N ASP A 113 9.11 6.84 -29.78
CA ASP A 113 10.53 6.63 -30.12
C ASP A 113 11.33 5.98 -28.99
N GLY A 114 10.65 5.44 -27.96
CA GLY A 114 11.26 4.74 -26.84
C GLY A 114 11.71 3.31 -27.15
N GLU A 115 12.45 2.73 -26.20
CA GLU A 115 12.83 1.32 -26.19
C GLU A 115 11.82 0.52 -25.35
N VAL A 116 11.65 -0.77 -25.68
CA VAL A 116 10.78 -1.65 -24.91
C VAL A 116 11.53 -2.17 -23.69
N ILE A 117 10.99 -1.86 -22.51
CA ILE A 117 11.49 -2.30 -21.22
C ILE A 117 10.57 -3.40 -20.72
N THR A 118 11.15 -4.53 -20.31
CA THR A 118 10.45 -5.60 -19.60
C THR A 118 10.76 -5.49 -18.12
N GLY A 119 9.72 -5.44 -17.27
CA GLY A 119 9.86 -5.45 -15.82
C GLY A 119 9.29 -6.74 -15.23
N TYR A 120 10.01 -7.30 -14.25
CA TYR A 120 9.53 -8.38 -13.38
C TYR A 120 9.28 -7.79 -12.00
N ILE A 121 8.10 -8.07 -11.42
CA ILE A 121 7.65 -7.43 -10.17
C ILE A 121 7.09 -8.50 -9.24
N PHE A 122 7.43 -8.40 -7.97
CA PHE A 122 6.78 -9.10 -6.86
C PHE A 122 6.51 -8.10 -5.74
N ALA A 123 5.30 -8.14 -5.19
CA ALA A 123 4.87 -7.30 -4.08
C ALA A 123 4.30 -8.14 -2.94
N ASP A 124 4.64 -7.73 -1.72
CA ASP A 124 3.99 -8.11 -0.47
C ASP A 124 3.23 -6.84 0.00
N ASN A 125 2.01 -6.56 -0.46
CA ASN A 125 1.13 -7.38 -1.32
C ASN A 125 0.79 -6.76 -2.67
N TYR A 126 0.53 -5.45 -2.74
CA TYR A 126 -0.06 -4.83 -3.92
C TYR A 126 0.79 -3.69 -4.46
N PHE A 127 0.77 -3.47 -5.78
CA PHE A 127 1.44 -2.34 -6.42
C PHE A 127 0.60 -1.66 -7.52
N GLU A 128 0.91 -0.39 -7.78
CA GLU A 128 0.55 0.36 -8.99
C GLU A 128 1.82 0.98 -9.58
N LEU A 129 2.16 0.61 -10.82
CA LEU A 129 3.32 1.11 -11.53
C LEU A 129 2.95 2.23 -12.49
N PHE A 130 3.71 3.32 -12.43
CA PHE A 130 3.62 4.44 -13.37
C PHE A 130 4.97 4.76 -13.98
N ILE A 131 4.96 5.10 -15.26
CA ILE A 131 6.14 5.56 -16.01
C ILE A 131 5.84 6.93 -16.60
N ASN A 132 6.63 7.94 -16.26
CA ASN A 132 6.36 9.35 -16.59
C ASN A 132 4.90 9.74 -16.27
N GLY A 133 4.40 9.30 -15.10
CA GLY A 133 3.02 9.56 -14.65
C GLY A 133 1.91 8.73 -15.31
N LYS A 134 2.19 8.02 -16.41
CA LYS A 134 1.23 7.12 -17.08
C LYS A 134 1.12 5.81 -16.33
N LEU A 135 -0.11 5.39 -16.00
CA LEU A 135 -0.35 4.07 -15.39
C LEU A 135 0.03 2.97 -16.38
N ILE A 136 0.93 2.09 -15.95
CA ILE A 136 1.39 0.92 -16.72
C ILE A 136 0.67 -0.32 -16.22
N ALA A 137 0.64 -0.55 -14.92
CA ALA A 137 0.10 -1.79 -14.40
C ALA A 137 -0.36 -1.65 -12.96
N VAL A 138 -1.31 -2.51 -12.61
CA VAL A 138 -1.86 -2.69 -11.28
C VAL A 138 -1.73 -4.17 -10.93
N ASP A 139 -1.39 -4.47 -9.69
CA ASP A 139 -1.36 -5.85 -9.22
C ASP A 139 -2.78 -6.48 -9.28
N PRO A 140 -2.98 -7.64 -9.94
CA PRO A 140 -4.27 -8.30 -9.98
C PRO A 140 -4.73 -8.85 -8.62
N ILE A 141 -3.83 -9.04 -7.64
CA ILE A 141 -4.15 -9.60 -6.33
C ILE A 141 -3.82 -8.58 -5.23
N PRO A 142 -4.83 -7.97 -4.59
CA PRO A 142 -4.60 -6.98 -3.54
C PRO A 142 -3.87 -7.52 -2.31
N PHE A 143 -4.07 -8.78 -1.96
CA PHE A 143 -3.61 -9.31 -0.67
C PHE A 143 -3.03 -10.73 -0.76
N THR A 144 -3.88 -11.74 -0.91
CA THR A 144 -3.42 -13.13 -1.09
C THR A 144 -4.33 -13.88 -2.05
N PRO A 145 -3.82 -14.92 -2.74
CA PRO A 145 -2.45 -15.45 -2.64
C PRO A 145 -1.39 -14.57 -3.31
N PHE A 146 -0.13 -14.78 -2.93
CA PHE A 146 1.00 -14.09 -3.53
C PHE A 146 1.14 -14.42 -5.01
N ASN A 147 1.42 -13.40 -5.80
CA ASN A 147 1.66 -13.45 -7.24
C ASN A 147 2.95 -12.72 -7.61
N SER A 148 3.36 -12.90 -8.84
CA SER A 148 4.39 -12.10 -9.48
C SER A 148 3.93 -11.73 -10.87
N ASN A 149 4.48 -10.65 -11.42
CA ASN A 149 3.97 -10.05 -12.63
C ASN A 149 5.08 -9.68 -13.62
N ILE A 150 4.68 -9.63 -14.89
CA ILE A 150 5.48 -9.08 -15.98
C ILE A 150 4.77 -7.87 -16.55
N VAL A 151 5.54 -6.82 -16.79
CA VAL A 151 5.09 -5.62 -17.49
C VAL A 151 5.98 -5.34 -18.68
N LYS A 152 5.41 -4.78 -19.75
CA LYS A 152 6.20 -4.20 -20.84
C LYS A 152 5.71 -2.80 -21.14
N PHE A 153 6.63 -1.86 -21.23
CA PHE A 153 6.34 -0.49 -21.63
C PHE A 153 7.42 0.01 -22.56
N LYS A 154 7.05 0.95 -23.44
CA LYS A 154 7.97 1.57 -24.39
C LYS A 154 8.23 3.01 -23.98
N VAL A 155 9.46 3.35 -23.60
CA VAL A 155 9.81 4.64 -23.01
C VAL A 155 11.20 5.10 -23.47
N LYS A 156 11.41 6.42 -23.50
CA LYS A 156 12.71 7.02 -23.80
C LYS A 156 13.42 7.46 -22.52
N LYS A 157 14.73 7.17 -22.43
CA LYS A 157 15.58 7.68 -21.33
C LYS A 157 15.92 9.17 -21.50
N PRO A 158 16.06 9.92 -20.40
CA PRO A 158 15.76 9.54 -19.01
C PRO A 158 14.24 9.52 -18.75
N TYR A 159 13.79 8.65 -17.85
CA TYR A 159 12.38 8.54 -17.45
C TYR A 159 12.21 8.35 -15.95
N ASP A 160 11.02 8.67 -15.45
CA ASP A 160 10.63 8.51 -14.05
C ASP A 160 9.80 7.23 -13.86
N ILE A 161 10.18 6.47 -12.84
CA ILE A 161 9.37 5.39 -12.29
C ILE A 161 8.72 5.89 -11.01
N ALA A 162 7.41 5.70 -10.89
CA ALA A 162 6.66 5.92 -9.66
C ALA A 162 5.87 4.66 -9.33
N ILE A 163 5.92 4.22 -8.07
CA ILE A 163 5.26 3.00 -7.64
C ILE A 163 4.50 3.30 -6.35
N LYS A 164 3.20 3.00 -6.32
CA LYS A 164 2.43 2.94 -5.09
C LYS A 164 2.41 1.50 -4.64
N VAL A 165 2.77 1.23 -3.40
CA VAL A 165 2.70 -0.11 -2.81
C VAL A 165 1.86 -0.08 -1.55
N VAL A 166 1.17 -1.20 -1.32
CA VAL A 166 0.24 -1.36 -0.21
C VAL A 166 0.50 -2.71 0.45
N ASP A 167 0.79 -2.69 1.74
CA ASP A 167 0.64 -3.84 2.63
C ASP A 167 -0.83 -3.89 3.04
N TRP A 168 -1.50 -5.00 2.71
CA TRP A 168 -2.96 -5.07 2.79
C TRP A 168 -3.42 -5.59 4.14
N GLU A 169 -4.49 -5.02 4.67
CA GLU A 169 -5.04 -5.35 5.99
C GLU A 169 -6.38 -6.10 5.86
N GLU A 170 -6.60 -7.15 6.65
CA GLU A 170 -7.91 -7.80 6.79
C GLU A 170 -8.82 -7.03 7.74
N ASN A 171 -8.22 -6.52 8.81
CA ASN A 171 -8.91 -5.70 9.79
C ASN A 171 -8.79 -4.23 9.35
N SER A 172 -9.68 -3.80 8.46
CA SER A 172 -9.58 -2.50 7.78
C SER A 172 -9.48 -1.32 8.75
N GLY A 173 -8.50 -0.46 8.51
CA GLY A 173 -8.12 0.66 9.35
C GLY A 173 -7.23 0.30 10.54
N LEU A 174 -6.95 -0.98 10.81
CA LEU A 174 -6.17 -1.40 11.97
C LEU A 174 -4.74 -1.81 11.61
N GLY A 175 -4.38 -1.89 10.32
CA GLY A 175 -3.06 -2.34 9.85
C GLY A 175 -2.74 -3.76 10.29
N SER A 176 -3.77 -4.60 10.44
CA SER A 176 -3.61 -5.93 11.02
C SER A 176 -4.45 -6.98 10.33
N GLU A 177 -4.07 -8.22 10.61
CA GLU A 177 -4.52 -9.40 9.92
C GLU A 177 -4.55 -10.62 10.85
N ASP A 178 -5.35 -11.65 10.53
CA ASP A 178 -5.33 -12.93 11.24
C ASP A 178 -4.15 -13.78 10.76
N ASN A 179 -3.02 -13.64 11.45
CA ASN A 179 -1.77 -14.28 11.06
C ASN A 179 -0.90 -14.62 12.28
N ARG A 180 0.03 -15.56 12.11
CA ARG A 180 1.00 -16.00 13.13
C ARG A 180 0.33 -16.36 14.49
N GLY A 181 -0.90 -16.88 14.43
CA GLY A 181 -1.68 -17.27 15.60
C GLY A 181 -2.32 -16.11 16.38
N LYS A 182 -2.35 -14.91 15.81
CA LYS A 182 -2.95 -13.70 16.38
C LYS A 182 -3.98 -13.12 15.42
N ARG A 183 -5.17 -12.80 15.93
CA ARG A 183 -6.27 -12.21 15.15
C ARG A 183 -6.00 -10.79 14.65
N PHE A 184 -5.09 -10.10 15.33
CA PHE A 184 -4.67 -8.73 15.04
C PHE A 184 -3.14 -8.66 15.01
N HIS A 185 -2.54 -9.38 14.07
CA HIS A 185 -1.10 -9.32 13.79
C HIS A 185 -0.83 -8.20 12.77
N PRO A 186 0.11 -7.28 12.99
CA PRO A 186 0.56 -6.36 11.94
C PRO A 186 1.18 -7.12 10.78
N GLY A 187 0.73 -6.87 9.55
CA GLY A 187 1.31 -7.45 8.33
C GLY A 187 2.73 -6.94 8.09
N ASP A 188 3.46 -7.58 7.19
CA ASP A 188 4.72 -7.04 6.71
C ASP A 188 4.62 -6.81 5.20
N GLY A 189 5.12 -5.66 4.75
CA GLY A 189 5.15 -5.29 3.35
C GLY A 189 6.41 -5.78 2.64
N GLY A 190 6.56 -5.39 1.37
CA GLY A 190 7.77 -5.65 0.62
C GLY A 190 7.58 -5.42 -0.87
N PHE A 191 8.62 -4.91 -1.54
CA PHE A 191 8.57 -4.72 -2.98
C PHE A 191 9.91 -5.03 -3.62
N ILE A 192 9.92 -5.83 -4.69
CA ILE A 192 11.12 -6.10 -5.47
C ILE A 192 10.80 -6.06 -6.95
N ALA A 193 11.67 -5.40 -7.72
CA ALA A 193 11.55 -5.34 -9.17
C ALA A 193 12.90 -5.26 -9.86
N SER A 194 12.96 -5.88 -11.04
CA SER A 194 14.07 -5.73 -11.99
C SER A 194 13.53 -5.39 -13.37
N PHE A 195 14.30 -4.61 -14.12
CA PHE A 195 13.95 -4.15 -15.45
C PHE A 195 15.08 -4.47 -16.44
N SER A 196 14.70 -4.76 -17.69
CA SER A 196 15.62 -5.20 -18.75
C SER A 196 16.67 -4.15 -19.16
N ASP A 197 16.52 -2.89 -18.73
CA ASP A 197 17.49 -1.83 -18.95
C ASP A 197 18.54 -1.70 -17.84
N GLY A 198 18.55 -2.65 -16.90
CA GLY A 198 19.46 -2.71 -15.77
C GLY A 198 18.95 -2.01 -14.51
N THR A 199 17.80 -1.34 -14.56
CA THR A 199 17.18 -0.74 -13.37
C THR A 199 16.71 -1.84 -12.42
N LYS A 200 17.00 -1.67 -11.13
CA LYS A 200 16.68 -2.64 -10.06
C LYS A 200 16.27 -1.89 -8.80
N THR A 201 15.39 -2.47 -8.01
CA THR A 201 15.10 -1.98 -6.65
C THR A 201 16.33 -2.12 -5.76
N ASN A 202 16.64 -1.06 -5.02
CA ASN A 202 17.73 -0.96 -4.04
C ASN A 202 17.56 0.35 -3.24
N SER A 203 18.44 0.59 -2.27
CA SER A 203 18.48 1.77 -1.38
C SER A 203 18.69 3.13 -2.07
N LYS A 204 18.75 3.21 -3.40
CA LYS A 204 18.80 4.48 -4.15
C LYS A 204 17.42 4.98 -4.57
N TRP A 205 16.36 4.20 -4.32
CA TRP A 205 14.99 4.63 -4.57
C TRP A 205 14.54 5.56 -3.46
N SER A 206 13.81 6.61 -3.80
CA SER A 206 13.13 7.46 -2.80
C SER A 206 11.87 6.72 -2.33
N ALA A 207 11.61 6.71 -1.02
CA ALA A 207 10.49 6.03 -0.38
C ALA A 207 9.85 6.91 0.71
N GLN A 208 8.52 7.02 0.68
CA GLN A 208 7.78 7.74 1.72
C GLN A 208 6.48 7.04 2.09
N THR A 209 6.26 6.85 3.39
CA THR A 209 5.06 6.25 3.97
C THR A 209 3.93 7.25 4.10
N PHE A 210 2.71 6.93 3.68
CA PHE A 210 1.51 7.79 3.80
C PHE A 210 0.40 7.21 4.68
N TYR A 211 0.53 5.97 5.12
CA TYR A 211 -0.36 5.35 6.10
C TYR A 211 0.46 4.42 6.99
N THR A 212 0.38 4.64 8.31
CA THR A 212 1.01 3.77 9.32
C THR A 212 -0.02 3.27 10.32
N SER A 213 -0.08 1.95 10.53
CA SER A 213 -0.98 1.30 11.48
C SER A 213 -0.50 -0.13 11.80
N PRO A 214 -0.82 -0.72 12.96
CA PRO A 214 -1.38 -0.10 14.17
C PRO A 214 -0.34 0.69 14.96
N VAL A 215 -0.79 1.74 15.65
CA VAL A 215 0.00 2.48 16.64
C VAL A 215 -0.70 2.42 17.99
N TYR A 216 -0.10 1.75 18.98
CA TYR A 216 -0.67 1.60 20.32
C TYR A 216 -0.34 2.77 21.26
N ASP A 217 0.83 3.37 21.13
CA ASP A 217 1.28 4.53 21.90
C ASP A 217 1.82 5.59 20.93
N LEU A 218 1.14 6.72 20.80
CA LEU A 218 1.53 7.79 19.87
C LEU A 218 2.94 8.33 20.12
N LYS A 219 3.49 8.19 21.34
CA LYS A 219 4.85 8.64 21.69
C LYS A 219 5.94 7.76 21.08
N CYS A 220 5.59 6.58 20.55
CA CYS A 220 6.52 5.72 19.83
C CYS A 220 6.87 6.26 18.43
N ALA A 221 5.97 7.06 17.85
CA ALA A 221 6.11 7.61 16.52
C ALA A 221 6.69 9.04 16.60
N LYS A 222 7.54 9.39 15.64
CA LYS A 222 8.10 10.74 15.52
C LYS A 222 8.44 11.08 14.08
N GLU A 223 8.43 12.37 13.76
CA GLU A 223 8.95 12.89 12.49
C GLU A 223 10.29 13.60 12.72
N ILE A 224 11.26 13.37 11.82
CA ILE A 224 12.56 14.07 11.81
C ILE A 224 12.83 14.53 10.38
N GLY A 225 12.60 15.81 10.10
CA GLY A 225 12.54 16.28 8.71
C GLY A 225 11.46 15.51 7.95
N ASP A 226 11.80 14.95 6.78
CA ASP A 226 10.89 14.13 5.98
C ASP A 226 10.77 12.66 6.46
N GLN A 227 11.54 12.25 7.47
CA GLN A 227 11.48 10.88 7.99
C GLN A 227 10.26 10.69 8.91
N ARG A 228 9.43 9.68 8.62
CA ARG A 228 8.28 9.25 9.42
C ARG A 228 8.66 7.96 10.17
N LEU A 229 9.10 8.08 11.41
CA LEU A 229 9.77 7.01 12.14
C LEU A 229 8.85 6.35 13.17
N THR A 230 8.73 5.03 13.06
CA THR A 230 7.94 4.17 13.97
C THR A 230 8.78 3.02 14.55
N THR A 231 10.11 3.15 14.56
CA THR A 231 11.04 2.11 15.03
C THR A 231 10.91 1.76 16.52
N LYS A 232 10.26 2.61 17.31
CA LYS A 232 9.96 2.34 18.73
C LYS A 232 8.55 1.81 18.96
N CYS A 233 7.74 1.73 17.90
CA CYS A 233 6.37 1.25 17.98
C CYS A 233 6.35 -0.28 18.07
N SER A 234 5.36 -0.80 18.79
CA SER A 234 5.20 -2.26 18.91
C SER A 234 4.70 -2.85 17.60
N THR A 235 5.33 -3.95 17.19
CA THR A 235 4.92 -4.81 16.07
C THR A 235 4.30 -6.13 16.54
N ASN A 236 3.95 -6.23 17.83
CA ASN A 236 3.39 -7.45 18.40
C ASN A 236 1.92 -7.63 17.95
N GLY A 237 1.57 -8.87 17.61
CA GLY A 237 0.18 -9.24 17.38
C GLY A 237 -0.63 -9.42 18.67
N ALA A 238 -1.95 -9.21 18.57
CA ALA A 238 -2.89 -9.38 19.67
C ALA A 238 -4.00 -10.39 19.34
N ASP A 239 -4.50 -11.11 20.36
CA ASP A 239 -5.62 -12.06 20.20
C ASP A 239 -6.99 -11.36 20.13
N LYS A 240 -7.05 -10.13 20.66
CA LYS A 240 -8.26 -9.31 20.70
C LYS A 240 -7.91 -7.90 20.25
N TYR A 241 -8.91 -7.20 19.75
CA TYR A 241 -8.76 -5.79 19.43
C TYR A 241 -8.36 -5.02 20.70
N ILE A 242 -7.26 -4.30 20.59
CA ILE A 242 -6.80 -3.30 21.55
C ILE A 242 -6.92 -1.98 20.80
N GLU A 243 -7.38 -0.95 21.49
CA GLU A 243 -7.50 0.38 20.91
C GLU A 243 -6.17 0.84 20.30
N THR A 244 -6.22 1.21 19.02
CA THR A 244 -5.08 1.64 18.23
C THR A 244 -5.39 2.94 17.50
N TYR A 245 -4.31 3.61 17.12
CA TYR A 245 -4.30 4.76 16.24
C TYR A 245 -3.68 4.38 14.90
N SER A 246 -4.02 5.17 13.88
CA SER A 246 -3.36 5.19 12.60
C SER A 246 -2.89 6.59 12.27
N LEU A 247 -1.74 6.70 11.61
CA LEU A 247 -1.17 7.96 11.14
C LEU A 247 -1.37 8.07 9.63
N HIS A 248 -1.98 9.16 9.17
CA HIS A 248 -2.25 9.42 7.76
C HIS A 248 -1.59 10.71 7.32
N TRP A 249 -0.97 10.70 6.14
CA TRP A 249 -0.46 11.90 5.51
C TRP A 249 -1.07 12.06 4.12
N ASP A 250 -1.29 13.31 3.72
CA ASP A 250 -1.78 13.59 2.38
C ASP A 250 -0.74 13.24 1.33
N ILE A 251 -1.15 12.45 0.34
CA ILE A 251 -0.33 12.15 -0.82
C ILE A 251 -0.22 13.43 -1.68
N PRO A 252 1.00 13.90 -2.01
CA PRO A 252 1.17 15.09 -2.83
C PRO A 252 0.42 14.99 -4.15
N VAL A 253 -0.25 16.08 -4.54
CA VAL A 253 -0.88 16.18 -5.86
C VAL A 253 0.18 15.98 -6.93
N ASN A 254 -0.12 15.13 -7.92
CA ASN A 254 0.81 14.79 -8.99
C ASN A 254 2.16 14.19 -8.52
N TRP A 255 2.21 13.52 -7.37
CA TRP A 255 3.42 12.86 -6.84
C TRP A 255 4.15 11.92 -7.80
N LYS A 256 3.49 11.48 -8.88
CA LYS A 256 4.07 10.62 -9.94
C LYS A 256 4.92 11.38 -10.96
N LEU A 257 4.74 12.70 -11.01
CA LEU A 257 5.35 13.60 -12.00
C LEU A 257 6.19 14.70 -11.34
N ASN A 258 5.75 15.19 -10.18
CA ASN A 258 6.43 16.28 -9.49
C ASN A 258 7.78 15.84 -8.90
N GLU A 259 8.57 16.81 -8.46
CA GLU A 259 9.89 16.61 -7.85
C GLU A 259 9.84 16.55 -6.31
N SER A 260 8.65 16.43 -5.69
CA SER A 260 8.55 16.38 -4.22
C SER A 260 9.29 15.20 -3.60
N TYR A 261 9.53 14.15 -4.40
CA TYR A 261 10.28 12.98 -3.98
C TYR A 261 11.77 13.24 -3.74
N LEU A 262 12.31 14.36 -4.22
CA LEU A 262 13.71 14.72 -3.99
C LEU A 262 14.01 14.99 -2.50
N SER A 263 13.00 15.30 -1.68
CA SER A 263 13.15 15.41 -0.22
C SER A 263 12.84 14.10 0.51
N TRP A 264 12.26 13.11 -0.16
CA TRP A 264 11.87 11.86 0.49
C TRP A 264 13.12 11.08 0.94
N PRO A 265 13.03 10.36 2.07
CA PRO A 265 14.06 9.41 2.47
C PRO A 265 14.33 8.37 1.38
N ASN A 266 15.51 7.77 1.43
CA ASN A 266 15.79 6.59 0.63
C ASN A 266 15.05 5.37 1.19
N SER A 267 14.74 4.42 0.32
CA SER A 267 14.22 3.12 0.69
C SER A 267 15.23 2.32 1.51
N VAL A 268 14.72 1.46 2.39
CA VAL A 268 15.51 0.49 3.14
C VAL A 268 15.48 -0.85 2.41
N GLU A 269 16.62 -1.53 2.34
CA GLU A 269 16.71 -2.88 1.78
C GLU A 269 16.46 -3.94 2.85
N PHE A 270 15.67 -4.96 2.49
CA PHE A 270 15.32 -6.09 3.36
C PHE A 270 15.72 -7.41 2.71
N THR A 271 15.99 -8.41 3.54
CA THR A 271 16.33 -9.77 3.11
C THR A 271 15.09 -10.60 2.81
N GLU A 272 15.25 -11.67 2.02
CA GLU A 272 14.17 -12.62 1.73
C GLU A 272 13.57 -13.26 3.00
N ASP A 273 14.39 -13.43 4.03
CA ASP A 273 13.97 -13.96 5.34
C ASP A 273 13.13 -12.95 6.12
N GLU A 274 13.44 -11.65 6.04
CA GLU A 274 12.65 -10.58 6.67
C GLU A 274 11.26 -10.44 6.02
N ILE A 275 11.16 -10.59 4.69
CA ILE A 275 9.88 -10.60 3.97
C ILE A 275 9.16 -11.96 4.11
N GLY A 276 9.88 -13.05 4.38
CA GLY A 276 9.27 -14.38 4.52
C GLY A 276 8.81 -15.01 3.20
N VAL A 277 9.57 -14.82 2.11
CA VAL A 277 9.20 -15.29 0.76
C VAL A 277 9.58 -16.74 0.44
N ASN A 278 10.34 -17.42 1.32
CA ASN A 278 10.93 -18.74 1.08
C ASN A 278 9.91 -19.85 0.74
N ASN A 279 8.62 -19.68 1.09
CA ASN A 279 7.55 -20.62 0.77
C ASN A 279 6.60 -20.14 -0.35
N LYS A 280 6.89 -19.00 -0.99
CA LYS A 280 6.05 -18.37 -2.01
C LYS A 280 6.54 -18.78 -3.40
N LYS A 281 5.82 -19.70 -4.06
CA LYS A 281 6.15 -20.13 -5.44
C LYS A 281 6.19 -18.97 -6.43
N ALA A 282 5.34 -17.97 -6.23
CA ALA A 282 5.32 -16.75 -7.04
C ALA A 282 6.65 -16.02 -7.08
N TYR A 283 7.43 -16.09 -5.99
CA TYR A 283 8.77 -15.55 -5.91
C TYR A 283 9.82 -16.61 -6.25
N MET A 284 9.80 -17.75 -5.55
CA MET A 284 10.86 -18.78 -5.60
C MET A 284 11.05 -19.39 -6.99
N ASN A 285 10.00 -19.49 -7.81
CA ASN A 285 10.12 -20.00 -9.19
C ASN A 285 10.89 -19.03 -10.11
N PHE A 286 11.03 -17.77 -9.72
CA PHE A 286 11.60 -16.68 -10.53
C PHE A 286 12.63 -15.85 -9.75
N GLN A 287 13.26 -16.43 -8.73
CA GLN A 287 14.24 -15.73 -7.89
C GLN A 287 15.38 -15.10 -8.72
N GLU A 288 15.78 -15.75 -9.82
CA GLU A 288 16.78 -15.23 -10.78
C GLU A 288 16.38 -13.92 -11.47
N GLN A 289 15.09 -13.65 -11.59
CA GLN A 289 14.55 -12.40 -12.13
C GLN A 289 14.47 -11.32 -11.05
N PHE A 290 14.65 -11.68 -9.79
CA PHE A 290 14.57 -10.78 -8.64
C PHE A 290 15.95 -10.66 -7.97
N SER A 291 16.18 -11.31 -6.83
CA SER A 291 17.43 -11.25 -6.10
C SER A 291 18.62 -11.81 -6.89
N GLY A 292 18.42 -12.86 -7.70
CA GLY A 292 19.47 -13.38 -8.59
C GLY A 292 19.88 -12.40 -9.69
N SER A 293 19.01 -11.47 -10.05
CA SER A 293 19.36 -10.35 -10.93
C SER A 293 20.17 -9.26 -10.21
N GLY A 294 20.23 -9.29 -8.88
CA GLY A 294 20.82 -8.26 -8.01
C GLY A 294 19.85 -7.14 -7.62
N ALA A 295 18.54 -7.38 -7.67
CA ALA A 295 17.54 -6.50 -7.06
C ALA A 295 17.38 -6.82 -5.57
N SER A 296 17.06 -5.83 -4.76
CA SER A 296 16.77 -6.00 -3.33
C SER A 296 15.28 -5.77 -3.06
N PHE A 297 14.72 -6.45 -2.07
CA PHE A 297 13.45 -6.03 -1.50
C PHE A 297 13.63 -4.66 -0.86
N ILE A 298 12.70 -3.76 -1.14
CA ILE A 298 12.69 -2.41 -0.59
C ILE A 298 11.37 -2.07 0.09
N TRP A 299 11.45 -1.28 1.15
CA TRP A 299 10.32 -0.63 1.80
C TRP A 299 10.71 0.77 2.31
N SER A 300 9.81 1.40 3.05
CA SER A 300 10.15 2.55 3.90
C SER A 300 10.96 2.09 5.13
N SER A 301 11.13 2.98 6.12
CA SER A 301 11.87 2.69 7.35
C SER A 301 11.25 1.62 8.26
N ASN A 302 10.00 1.21 8.04
CA ASN A 302 9.35 0.19 8.86
C ASN A 302 8.57 -0.79 7.98
N LEU A 303 9.09 -2.00 7.84
CA LEU A 303 8.48 -3.06 7.03
C LEU A 303 7.08 -3.46 7.49
N VAL A 304 6.79 -3.32 8.79
CA VAL A 304 5.63 -3.95 9.45
C VAL A 304 4.48 -2.98 9.69
N LEU A 305 4.76 -1.69 9.88
CA LEU A 305 3.72 -0.73 10.27
C LEU A 305 3.36 0.24 9.14
N ASP A 306 4.19 0.36 8.11
CA ASP A 306 3.98 1.33 7.04
C ASP A 306 3.17 0.68 5.92
N ASN A 307 1.85 0.85 5.95
CA ASN A 307 0.90 0.11 5.12
C ASN A 307 0.70 0.71 3.71
N LEU A 308 1.03 1.99 3.52
CA LEU A 308 1.02 2.66 2.21
C LEU A 308 2.35 3.36 2.01
N VAL A 309 3.13 2.92 1.02
CA VAL A 309 4.42 3.52 0.68
C VAL A 309 4.42 3.93 -0.79
N LEU A 310 5.02 5.08 -1.08
CA LEU A 310 5.25 5.53 -2.46
C LEU A 310 6.75 5.52 -2.74
N PHE A 311 7.12 4.93 -3.88
CA PHE A 311 8.48 4.95 -4.39
C PHE A 311 8.63 5.85 -5.62
N ARG A 312 9.80 6.46 -5.75
CA ARG A 312 10.22 7.21 -6.94
C ARG A 312 11.67 6.89 -7.30
N TYR A 313 11.94 6.78 -8.59
CA TYR A 313 13.28 6.60 -9.13
C TYR A 313 13.40 7.21 -10.52
N ARG A 314 14.51 7.93 -10.76
CA ARG A 314 14.83 8.53 -12.05
C ARG A 314 15.86 7.66 -12.77
N VAL A 315 15.45 7.03 -13.86
CA VAL A 315 16.34 6.28 -14.74
C VAL A 315 17.10 7.25 -15.62
N LYS A 316 18.43 7.08 -15.68
CA LYS A 316 19.34 7.93 -16.46
C LYS A 316 19.46 7.45 -17.90
#